data_AF-A0A960MJP5-F1
#
_entry.id   AF-A0A960MJP5-F1
#
_cell.length_a   1.000
_cell.length_b   1.000
_cell.length_c   1.000
_cell.angle_alpha   90.00
_cell.angle_beta   90.00
_cell.angle_gamma   90.00
#
_symmetry.space_group_name_H-M   'P 1'
#
loop_
_entity.id
_entity.type
_entity.pdbx_description
1 polymer ?
#
loop_
_entity_poly.entity_id
_entity_poly.type
_entity_poly.pdbx_seq_one_letter_code
_entity_poly.pdbx_strand_id
1 'polypeptide(L)'
;MDLPPTVDLSRYSRGDYDPGPPVLRALWYAVSLMFVDTPLPWPSAWKAAILRFFGATIGEGVVIKPRVRIKYPWVLSVGDH
;
A
#
# COMPACT_ATOMS: atom_id res chain seq x y z
N MET A 1 28.00 -23.14 -20.19
CA MET A 1 27.56 -22.01 -19.35
C MET A 1 26.33 -21.45 -20.02
N ASP A 2 25.17 -22.04 -19.71
CA ASP A 2 23.90 -21.66 -20.32
C ASP A 2 23.45 -20.32 -19.74
N LEU A 3 23.34 -19.30 -20.58
CA LEU A 3 22.85 -18.00 -20.17
C LEU A 3 21.36 -18.13 -19.80
N PRO A 4 20.90 -17.47 -18.73
CA PRO A 4 19.49 -17.52 -18.35
C PRO A 4 18.63 -16.99 -19.51
N PRO A 5 17.41 -17.52 -19.70
CA PRO A 5 16.51 -17.07 -20.75
C PRO A 5 16.29 -15.55 -20.65
N THR A 6 16.51 -14.84 -21.75
CA THR A 6 16.35 -13.39 -21.81
C THR A 6 14.87 -13.04 -21.67
N VAL A 7 14.52 -12.26 -20.64
CA VAL A 7 13.15 -11.81 -20.40
C VAL A 7 12.75 -10.82 -21.50
N ASP A 8 11.80 -11.23 -22.35
CA ASP A 8 11.26 -10.41 -23.43
C ASP A 8 10.20 -9.43 -22.91
N LEU A 9 10.58 -8.16 -22.78
CA LEU A 9 9.72 -7.08 -22.28
C LEU A 9 8.71 -6.58 -23.33
N SER A 10 8.85 -6.94 -24.61
CA SER A 10 7.94 -6.48 -25.66
C SER A 10 6.51 -7.02 -25.50
N ARG A 11 6.35 -8.11 -24.75
CA ARG A 11 5.07 -8.73 -24.41
C ARG A 11 4.43 -8.19 -23.13
N TYR A 12 5.13 -7.33 -22.39
CA TYR A 12 4.62 -6.79 -21.14
C TYR A 12 3.54 -5.74 -21.41
N SER A 13 2.30 -6.09 -21.09
CA SER A 13 1.19 -5.14 -21.04
C SER A 13 0.94 -4.72 -19.60
N ARG A 14 0.65 -3.43 -19.36
CA ARG A 14 0.29 -2.90 -18.04
C ARG A 14 -1.04 -3.46 -17.51
N GLY A 15 -1.84 -4.13 -18.36
CA GLY A 15 -3.18 -4.57 -18.01
C GLY A 15 -4.01 -3.41 -17.47
N ASP A 16 -4.77 -3.67 -16.41
CA ASP A 16 -5.69 -2.72 -15.77
C ASP A 16 -5.05 -1.96 -14.59
N TYR A 17 -3.74 -1.71 -14.65
CA TYR A 17 -3.03 -1.00 -13.58
C TYR A 17 -3.40 0.49 -13.56
N ASP A 18 -4.26 0.87 -12.62
CA ASP A 18 -4.57 2.27 -12.31
C ASP A 18 -3.99 2.69 -10.94
N PRO A 19 -2.94 3.54 -10.92
CA PRO A 19 -2.38 4.08 -9.67
C PRO A 19 -3.24 5.17 -9.04
N GLY A 20 -4.38 5.54 -9.64
CA GLY A 20 -5.29 6.57 -9.16
C GLY A 20 -4.80 8.01 -9.40
N PRO A 21 -5.62 9.00 -9.01
CA PRO A 21 -5.34 10.41 -9.24
C PRO A 21 -4.03 10.87 -8.59
N PRO A 22 -3.22 11.73 -9.25
CA PRO A 22 -1.96 12.21 -8.70
C PRO A 22 -2.14 13.01 -7.40
N VAL A 23 -3.25 13.74 -7.27
CA VAL A 23 -3.60 14.50 -6.05
C VAL A 23 -3.83 13.56 -4.87
N LEU A 24 -4.58 12.47 -5.08
CA LEU A 24 -4.84 11.48 -4.04
C LEU A 24 -3.55 10.78 -3.60
N ARG A 25 -2.65 10.49 -4.54
CA ARG A 25 -1.31 9.95 -4.26
C ARG A 25 -0.44 10.92 -3.44
N ALA A 26 -0.43 12.19 -3.79
CA ALA A 26 0.32 13.21 -3.04
C ALA A 26 -0.23 13.38 -1.62
N LEU A 27 -1.56 13.44 -1.48
CA LEU A 27 -2.23 13.50 -0.18
C LEU A 27 -1.92 12.26 0.67
N TRP A 28 -2.03 11.07 0.07
CA TRP A 28 -1.68 9.83 0.76
C TRP A 28 -0.23 9.80 1.19
N TYR A 29 0.71 10.23 0.33
CA TYR A 29 2.12 10.27 0.67
C TYR A 29 2.39 11.12 1.92
N ALA A 30 1.77 12.30 2.00
CA ALA A 30 1.86 13.17 3.18
C ALA A 30 1.29 12.51 4.45
N VAL A 31 0.09 11.90 4.36
CA VAL A 31 -0.54 11.20 5.48
C VAL A 31 0.26 9.97 5.91
N SER A 32 0.75 9.19 4.95
CA SER A 32 1.55 7.99 5.19
C SER A 32 2.84 8.34 5.92
N LEU A 33 3.55 9.40 5.54
CA LEU A 33 4.75 9.86 6.24
C LEU A 33 4.46 10.26 7.70
N MET A 34 3.31 10.90 7.93
CA MET A 34 2.98 11.45 9.26
C MET A 34 2.46 10.39 10.25
N PHE A 35 1.76 9.35 9.77
CA PHE A 35 1.07 8.40 10.66
C PHE A 35 1.42 6.92 10.46
N VAL A 36 1.83 6.51 9.27
CA VAL A 36 2.01 5.08 8.92
C VAL A 36 3.48 4.69 8.90
N ASP A 37 4.31 5.46 8.19
CA ASP A 37 5.77 5.33 8.06
C ASP A 37 6.51 6.05 9.20
N THR A 38 5.96 5.95 10.40
CA THR A 38 6.52 6.55 11.61
C THR A 38 7.03 5.45 12.53
N PRO A 39 8.18 5.65 13.22
CA PRO A 39 8.68 4.69 14.22
C PRO A 39 7.83 4.67 15.51
N LEU A 40 6.91 5.62 15.68
CA LEU A 40 6.04 5.68 16.83
C LEU A 40 5.07 4.48 16.85
N PRO A 41 4.88 3.83 18.02
CA PRO A 41 3.95 2.71 18.18
C PRO A 41 2.50 3.23 18.27
N TRP A 42 2.02 3.88 17.22
CA TRP A 42 0.61 4.25 17.11
C TRP A 42 -0.27 3.00 17.15
N PRO A 43 -1.45 3.05 17.81
CA PRO A 43 -2.39 1.94 17.84
C PRO A 43 -2.69 1.44 16.42
N SER A 44 -2.67 0.12 16.23
CA SER A 44 -2.93 -0.49 14.91
C SER A 44 -4.34 -0.16 14.40
N ALA A 45 -5.32 -0.05 15.30
CA ALA A 45 -6.68 0.37 14.99
C ALA A 45 -6.74 1.80 14.41
N TRP A 46 -5.90 2.72 14.91
CA TRP A 46 -5.84 4.09 14.40
C TRP A 46 -5.27 4.12 12.97
N LYS A 47 -4.17 3.39 12.73
CA LYS A 47 -3.61 3.25 11.38
C LYS A 47 -4.60 2.58 10.42
N ALA A 48 -5.33 1.57 10.90
CA ALA A 48 -6.37 0.89 10.14
C ALA A 48 -7.52 1.85 9.77
N ALA A 49 -7.95 2.71 10.69
CA ALA A 49 -8.96 3.73 10.41
C ALA A 49 -8.52 4.72 9.32
N ILE A 50 -7.27 5.20 9.38
CA ILE A 50 -6.69 6.07 8.34
C ILE A 50 -6.67 5.36 6.99
N LEU A 51 -6.21 4.11 6.96
CA LEU A 51 -6.14 3.33 5.73
C LEU A 51 -7.54 3.08 5.14
N ARG A 52 -8.53 2.73 5.98
CA ARG A 52 -9.94 2.59 5.57
C ARG A 52 -10.52 3.89 5.00
N PHE A 53 -10.19 5.04 5.59
CA PHE A 53 -10.60 6.34 5.06
C PHE A 53 -10.06 6.59 3.64
N PHE A 54 -8.83 6.15 3.36
CA PHE A 54 -8.24 6.23 2.02
C PHE A 54 -8.66 5.10 1.06
N GLY A 55 -9.66 4.29 1.43
CA GLY A 55 -10.24 3.24 0.60
C GLY A 55 -9.63 1.86 0.77
N ALA A 56 -8.75 1.64 1.75
CA ALA A 56 -8.25 0.29 2.04
C ALA A 56 -9.35 -0.57 2.66
N THR A 57 -9.40 -1.84 2.27
CA THR A 57 -10.21 -2.84 2.97
C THR A 57 -9.32 -3.47 4.04
N ILE A 58 -9.66 -3.28 5.31
CA ILE A 58 -8.90 -3.84 6.44
C ILE A 58 -9.87 -4.54 7.38
N GLY A 59 -9.67 -5.83 7.60
CA GLY A 59 -10.42 -6.66 8.53
C GLY A 59 -10.22 -6.30 10.01
N GLU A 60 -10.79 -7.13 10.89
CA GLU A 60 -10.65 -7.04 12.34
C GLU A 60 -9.36 -7.72 12.83
N GLY A 61 -8.84 -7.27 13.98
CA GLY A 61 -7.62 -7.84 14.58
C GLY A 61 -6.30 -7.53 13.84
N VAL A 62 -6.32 -6.71 12.79
CA VAL A 62 -5.12 -6.41 11.99
C VAL A 62 -4.09 -5.57 12.78
N VAL A 63 -2.87 -6.09 12.88
CA VAL A 63 -1.74 -5.42 13.51
C VAL A 63 -0.84 -4.77 12.45
N ILE A 64 -0.73 -3.45 12.47
CA ILE A 64 0.10 -2.67 11.54
C ILE A 64 1.37 -2.25 12.25
N LYS A 65 2.49 -2.88 11.88
CA LYS A 65 3.80 -2.60 12.47
C LYS A 65 4.24 -1.14 12.25
N PRO A 66 5.08 -0.57 13.16
CA PRO A 66 5.76 0.70 12.90
C PRO A 66 6.61 0.65 11.62
N ARG A 67 6.82 1.79 10.96
CA ARG A 67 7.59 1.91 9.70
C ARG A 67 7.09 1.02 8.55
N VAL A 68 5.78 0.82 8.47
CA VAL A 68 5.17 0.15 7.31
C VAL A 68 4.97 1.18 6.20
N ARG A 69 5.38 0.85 4.98
CA ARG A 69 5.19 1.69 3.80
C ARG A 69 4.11 1.10 2.89
N ILE A 70 3.01 1.82 2.74
CA ILE A 70 1.90 1.44 1.86
C ILE A 70 1.85 2.42 0.70
N LYS A 71 1.96 1.92 -0.53
CA LYS A 71 2.05 2.76 -1.73
C LYS A 71 0.68 3.28 -2.18
N TYR A 72 -0.32 2.40 -2.23
CA TYR A 72 -1.69 2.71 -2.66
C TYR A 72 -2.70 2.06 -1.71
N PRO A 73 -3.29 2.82 -0.78
CA PRO A 73 -4.21 2.27 0.20
C PRO A 73 -5.53 1.79 -0.43
N TRP A 74 -6.06 2.47 -1.46
CA TRP A 74 -7.30 2.07 -2.15
C TRP A 74 -7.22 0.74 -2.93
N VAL A 75 -6.02 0.19 -3.12
CA VAL A 75 -5.82 -1.14 -3.73
C VAL A 75 -5.49 -2.19 -2.66
N LEU A 76 -5.30 -1.77 -1.40
CA LEU A 76 -4.94 -2.64 -0.30
C LEU A 76 -6.20 -3.34 0.24
N SER A 77 -6.16 -4.67 0.27
CA SER A 77 -7.14 -5.50 0.95
C SER A 77 -6.44 -6.44 1.92
N VAL A 78 -6.83 -6.39 3.18
CA VAL A 78 -6.34 -7.22 4.27
C VAL A 78 -7.55 -7.86 4.94
N GLY A 79 -7.58 -9.19 4.95
CA GLY A 79 -8.62 -9.95 5.63
C GLY A 79 -8.51 -9.89 7.15
N ASP A 80 -9.42 -10.58 7.82
CA ASP A 80 -9.41 -10.73 9.28
C ASP A 80 -8.26 -11.62 9.75
N HIS A 81 -7.92 -11.50 11.03
CA HIS A 81 -7.00 -12.41 11.71
C HIS A 81 -7.66 -13.75 12.04
#